data_AF-A0A7C7R401-F1
#
_entry.id   AF-A0A7C7R401-F1
#
_cell.length_a   1.000
_cell.length_b   1.000
_cell.length_c   1.000
_cell.angle_alpha   90.00
_cell.angle_beta   90.00
_cell.angle_gamma   90.00
#
_symmetry.space_group_name_H-M   'P 1'
#
loop_
_entity.id
_entity.type
_entity.pdbx_description
1 polymer ?
#
loop_
_entity_poly.entity_id
_entity_poly.type
_entity_poly.pdbx_seq_one_letter_code
_entity_poly.pdbx_strand_id
1 'polypeptide(L)'
;RVGPNNQIIPPIETGSWQIGWRWTDAIYPYTLYHHMLPPNSISCGQRGEWWAIIAASSYHPGGVNVMFLDGAVHFIADTIDAGNPTLTVRDMPQFGGGNPQDYMGPSPYGVWGALGTSRSAEVVQVP
;
A
#
# COMPACT_ATOMS: atom_id res chain seq x y z
N ARG A 1 -1.11 3.99 13.41
CA ARG A 1 -1.82 2.70 13.56
C ARG A 1 -0.90 1.74 14.29
N VAL A 2 -1.47 0.91 15.14
CA VAL A 2 -0.72 -0.03 15.98
C VAL A 2 0.00 -1.06 15.09
N GLY A 3 1.22 -1.42 15.48
CA GLY A 3 2.08 -2.40 14.81
C GLY A 3 1.57 -3.84 14.97
N PRO A 4 2.40 -4.84 14.60
CA PRO A 4 2.12 -6.24 14.90
C PRO A 4 1.80 -6.41 16.39
N ASN A 5 0.86 -7.29 16.74
CA ASN A 5 0.37 -7.50 18.12
C ASN A 5 -0.34 -6.30 18.77
N ASN A 6 -0.87 -5.38 17.96
CA ASN A 6 -1.58 -4.20 18.46
C ASN A 6 -0.69 -3.27 19.31
N GLN A 7 0.61 -3.23 19.03
CA GLN A 7 1.59 -2.45 19.80
C GLN A 7 2.26 -1.38 18.93
N ILE A 8 2.37 -0.16 19.44
CA ILE A 8 3.22 0.88 18.83
C ILE A 8 4.62 0.67 19.40
N ILE A 9 5.55 0.20 18.56
CA ILE A 9 6.95 0.01 18.96
C ILE A 9 7.66 1.36 18.82
N PRO A 10 8.18 1.97 19.90
CA PRO A 10 8.88 3.25 19.83
C PRO A 10 10.19 3.16 19.01
N PRO A 11 10.68 4.28 18.45
CA PRO A 11 10.15 5.64 18.59
C PRO A 11 8.93 5.91 17.68
N ILE A 12 7.87 6.51 18.25
CA ILE A 12 6.71 6.99 17.50
C ILE A 12 6.91 8.46 17.13
N GLU A 13 6.88 8.76 15.84
CA GLU A 13 6.97 10.15 15.36
C GLU A 13 5.69 10.91 15.73
N THR A 14 5.83 11.97 16.51
CA THR A 14 4.74 12.86 16.93
C THR A 14 5.08 14.29 16.52
N GLY A 15 4.24 14.92 15.69
CA GLY A 15 4.49 16.27 15.14
C GLY A 15 3.81 16.49 13.78
N SER A 16 4.32 17.44 12.99
CA SER A 16 3.75 17.82 11.67
C SER A 16 3.86 16.76 10.57
N TRP A 17 4.37 15.57 10.89
CA TRP A 17 4.69 14.47 9.97
C TRP A 17 3.64 13.34 10.00
N GLN A 18 2.46 13.58 10.59
CA GLN A 18 1.41 12.58 10.70
C GLN A 18 0.73 12.30 9.35
N ILE A 19 0.16 11.10 9.24
CA ILE A 19 -0.53 10.69 8.01
C ILE A 19 -1.70 11.65 7.74
N GLY A 20 -1.76 12.18 6.51
CA GLY A 20 -2.83 13.07 6.06
C GLY A 20 -2.79 14.52 6.59
N TRP A 21 -1.77 14.93 7.35
CA TRP A 21 -1.75 16.28 7.95
C TRP A 21 -1.45 17.42 6.96
N ARG A 22 -0.64 17.18 5.93
CA ARG A 22 -0.24 18.20 4.94
C ARG A 22 -0.86 17.88 3.59
N TRP A 23 -2.17 18.09 3.49
CA TRP A 23 -2.98 17.67 2.34
C TRP A 23 -2.55 18.25 0.98
N THR A 24 -1.80 19.36 0.96
CA THR A 24 -1.27 19.96 -0.28
C THR A 24 0.10 19.43 -0.68
N ASP A 25 0.71 18.55 0.11
CA ASP A 25 2.08 18.08 -0.08
C ASP A 25 2.11 16.65 -0.60
N ALA A 26 2.71 16.46 -1.79
CA ALA A 26 2.72 15.21 -2.54
C ALA A 26 3.84 14.25 -2.10
N ILE A 27 3.81 13.82 -0.83
CA ILE A 27 4.76 12.85 -0.27
C ILE A 27 4.04 11.76 0.55
N TYR A 28 4.75 10.65 0.79
CA TYR A 28 4.19 9.38 1.25
C TYR A 28 3.51 9.35 2.62
N PRO A 29 3.74 10.22 3.62
CA PRO A 29 2.80 10.24 4.74
C PRO A 29 1.54 11.05 4.45
N TYR A 30 1.54 12.04 3.56
CA TYR A 30 0.42 13.00 3.51
C TYR A 30 -0.64 12.66 2.48
N THR A 31 -0.27 12.52 1.21
CA THR A 31 -1.24 12.29 0.13
C THR A 31 -0.92 11.07 -0.72
N LEU A 32 0.28 10.51 -0.60
CA LEU A 32 0.67 9.30 -1.31
C LEU A 32 0.65 8.09 -0.37
N TYR A 33 0.54 6.89 -0.93
CA TYR A 33 0.59 5.61 -0.21
C TYR A 33 0.98 4.51 -1.19
N HIS A 34 1.22 3.30 -0.68
CA HIS A 34 1.60 2.15 -1.48
C HIS A 34 0.57 1.03 -1.41
N HIS A 35 0.40 0.32 -2.53
CA HIS A 35 -0.42 -0.88 -2.63
C HIS A 35 0.39 -2.15 -2.38
N MET A 36 1.14 -2.21 -1.27
CA MET A 36 1.99 -3.38 -0.94
C MET A 36 1.54 -4.13 0.31
N LEU A 37 0.77 -3.47 1.17
CA LEU A 37 0.17 -4.03 2.37
C LEU A 37 -1.34 -3.78 2.31
N PRO A 38 -2.17 -4.67 2.87
CA PRO A 38 -3.61 -4.47 2.85
C PRO A 38 -4.00 -3.16 3.53
N PRO A 39 -5.18 -2.60 3.24
CA PRO A 39 -5.68 -1.42 3.93
C PRO A 39 -5.55 -1.54 5.44
N ASN A 40 -5.38 -0.39 6.10
CA ASN A 40 -5.34 -0.29 7.55
C ASN A 40 -4.13 -1.00 8.22
N SER A 41 -3.16 -1.46 7.43
CA SER A 41 -1.92 -2.08 7.87
C SER A 41 -0.91 -1.11 8.48
N ILE A 42 0.19 -1.70 8.92
CA ILE A 42 1.35 -1.03 9.50
C ILE A 42 2.00 -0.14 8.43
N SER A 43 2.53 0.99 8.88
CA SER A 43 3.36 1.88 8.06
C SER A 43 4.68 2.08 8.80
N CYS A 44 5.78 2.14 8.06
CA CYS A 44 7.12 2.29 8.60
C CYS A 44 7.88 3.39 7.86
N GLY A 45 8.89 3.96 8.51
CA GLY A 45 9.75 4.96 7.91
C GLY A 45 10.98 5.18 8.78
N GLN A 46 12.03 5.75 8.20
CA GLN A 46 13.26 6.02 8.96
C GLN A 46 13.06 7.22 9.90
N ARG A 47 12.48 8.32 9.38
CA ARG A 47 12.19 9.54 10.15
C ARG A 47 11.18 10.42 9.43
N GLY A 48 10.01 10.65 10.03
CA GLY A 48 8.93 11.44 9.41
C GLY A 48 8.57 10.90 8.01
N GLU A 49 8.66 11.76 6.99
CA GLU A 49 8.43 11.41 5.58
C GLU A 49 9.61 10.72 4.88
N TRP A 50 10.77 10.65 5.55
CA TRP A 50 12.03 10.15 4.98
C TRP A 50 12.06 8.62 4.94
N TRP A 51 12.21 8.06 3.73
CA TRP A 51 12.14 6.61 3.44
C TRP A 51 10.91 5.95 4.06
N ALA A 52 9.77 6.62 3.93
CA ALA A 52 8.50 6.14 4.46
C ALA A 52 7.80 5.20 3.49
N ILE A 53 7.46 4.02 3.98
CA ILE A 53 6.58 3.06 3.35
C ILE A 53 5.25 3.12 4.07
N ILE A 54 4.28 3.78 3.43
CA ILE A 54 2.97 4.04 4.00
C ILE A 54 1.92 3.18 3.30
N ALA A 55 1.12 2.46 4.09
CA ALA A 55 -0.02 1.69 3.63
C ALA A 55 -1.27 2.57 3.53
N ALA A 56 -2.24 2.17 2.70
CA ALA A 56 -3.56 2.80 2.70
C ALA A 56 -4.18 2.73 4.09
N SER A 57 -4.76 3.83 4.56
CA SER A 57 -5.27 3.91 5.94
C SER A 57 -6.50 4.80 6.07
N SER A 58 -7.47 4.37 6.87
CA SER A 58 -8.76 5.06 7.05
C SER A 58 -9.41 4.71 8.38
N TYR A 59 -9.89 5.70 9.16
CA TYR A 59 -10.53 5.44 10.45
C TYR A 59 -11.86 4.65 10.37
N HIS A 60 -12.34 4.34 9.16
CA HIS A 60 -13.46 3.44 8.97
C HIS A 60 -13.10 2.00 9.40
N PRO A 61 -13.98 1.33 10.17
CA PRO A 61 -13.77 -0.07 10.54
C PRO A 61 -13.69 -0.97 9.29
N GLY A 62 -12.72 -1.88 9.27
CA GLY A 62 -12.65 -2.95 8.27
C GLY A 62 -12.16 -2.56 6.87
N GLY A 63 -11.76 -1.30 6.62
CA GLY A 63 -11.27 -0.93 5.29
C GLY A 63 -11.06 0.56 5.00
N VAL A 64 -10.89 0.87 3.72
CA VAL A 64 -10.66 2.21 3.15
C VAL A 64 -11.61 2.48 1.98
N ASN A 65 -11.98 3.74 1.76
CA ASN A 65 -12.64 4.14 0.52
C ASN A 65 -11.57 4.49 -0.52
N VAL A 66 -11.64 3.88 -1.70
CA VAL A 66 -10.70 4.10 -2.81
C VAL A 66 -11.46 4.67 -4.00
N MET A 67 -10.97 5.78 -4.54
CA MET A 67 -11.46 6.36 -5.78
C MET A 67 -10.64 5.83 -6.96
N PHE A 68 -11.34 5.38 -7.99
CA PHE A 68 -10.77 4.91 -9.24
C PHE A 68 -10.69 6.06 -10.26
N LEU A 69 -9.88 5.88 -11.31
CA LEU A 69 -9.66 6.92 -12.33
C LEU A 69 -10.90 7.21 -13.19
N ASP A 70 -11.88 6.31 -13.20
CA ASP A 70 -13.20 6.49 -13.81
C ASP A 70 -14.18 7.28 -12.93
N GLY A 71 -13.77 7.66 -11.71
CA GLY A 71 -14.56 8.39 -10.74
C GLY A 71 -15.40 7.51 -9.80
N ALA A 72 -15.39 6.19 -9.97
CA ALA A 72 -16.07 5.29 -9.05
C ALA A 72 -15.36 5.26 -7.69
N VAL A 73 -16.13 5.14 -6.60
CA VAL A 73 -15.60 4.97 -5.25
C VAL A 73 -16.05 3.63 -4.72
N HIS A 74 -15.09 2.79 -4.31
CA HIS A 74 -15.38 1.50 -3.69
C HIS A 74 -14.78 1.44 -2.29
N PHE A 75 -15.51 0.77 -1.40
CA PHE A 75 -14.96 0.37 -0.12
C PHE A 75 -14.13 -0.91 -0.29
N ILE A 76 -12.84 -0.81 0.02
CA ILE A 76 -11.91 -1.93 -0.05
C ILE A 76 -11.63 -2.41 1.37
N ALA A 77 -11.95 -3.68 1.63
CA ALA A 77 -11.76 -4.31 2.92
C ALA A 77 -10.27 -4.49 3.27
N ASP A 78 -9.94 -4.48 4.56
CA ASP A 78 -8.60 -4.83 5.05
C ASP A 78 -8.25 -6.32 4.86
N THR A 79 -9.23 -7.15 4.53
CA THR A 79 -9.07 -8.56 4.15
C THR A 79 -8.85 -8.79 2.66
N ILE A 80 -8.68 -7.73 1.84
CA ILE A 80 -8.34 -7.90 0.42
C ILE A 80 -7.06 -8.71 0.26
N ASP A 81 -6.99 -9.54 -0.78
CA ASP A 81 -5.75 -10.24 -1.14
C ASP A 81 -4.65 -9.22 -1.48
N ALA A 82 -3.69 -9.11 -0.55
CA ALA A 82 -2.51 -8.26 -0.66
C ALA A 82 -1.23 -9.08 -0.87
N GLY A 83 -1.35 -10.35 -1.28
CA GLY A 83 -0.23 -11.23 -1.57
C GLY A 83 0.69 -11.47 -0.38
N ASN A 84 1.96 -11.77 -0.68
CA ASN A 84 2.97 -12.03 0.35
C ASN A 84 3.90 -10.81 0.53
N PRO A 85 3.83 -10.10 1.68
CA PRO A 85 4.62 -8.90 1.91
C PRO A 85 6.13 -9.15 2.09
N THR A 86 6.57 -10.40 2.16
CA THR A 86 8.00 -10.75 2.19
C THR A 86 8.63 -10.81 0.80
N LEU A 87 7.81 -10.80 -0.26
CA LEU A 87 8.30 -10.83 -1.63
C LEU A 87 8.63 -9.42 -2.10
N THR A 88 9.67 -9.33 -2.92
CA THR A 88 10.11 -8.11 -3.58
C THR A 88 10.07 -8.29 -5.09
N VAL A 89 10.34 -7.21 -5.82
CA VAL A 89 10.46 -7.25 -7.28
C VAL A 89 11.49 -8.28 -7.78
N ARG A 90 12.49 -8.62 -6.94
CA ARG A 90 13.53 -9.59 -7.26
C ARG A 90 13.05 -11.04 -7.22
N ASP A 91 11.94 -11.28 -6.53
CA ASP A 91 11.33 -12.59 -6.36
C ASP A 91 10.29 -12.90 -7.45
N MET A 92 10.05 -11.94 -8.37
CA MET A 92 9.14 -12.15 -9.48
C MET A 92 9.76 -13.04 -10.56
N PRO A 93 8.99 -13.95 -11.18
CA PRO A 93 9.50 -14.93 -12.14
C PRO A 93 10.21 -14.31 -13.36
N GLN A 94 9.78 -13.10 -13.76
CA GLN A 94 10.31 -12.37 -14.91
C GLN A 94 11.48 -11.43 -14.58
N PHE A 95 12.01 -11.41 -13.34
CA PHE A 95 13.09 -10.48 -12.96
C PHE A 95 14.40 -10.77 -13.72
N GLY A 96 14.65 -10.00 -14.78
CA GLY A 96 15.76 -10.18 -15.73
C GLY A 96 16.98 -9.27 -15.55
N GLY A 97 17.04 -8.48 -14.46
CA GLY A 97 18.16 -7.56 -14.22
C GLY A 97 17.76 -6.12 -13.87
N GLY A 98 16.48 -5.87 -13.62
CA GLY A 98 15.99 -4.60 -13.11
C GLY A 98 15.52 -3.61 -14.19
N ASN A 99 15.32 -4.08 -15.41
CA ASN A 99 14.72 -3.25 -16.46
C ASN A 99 13.21 -3.15 -16.22
N PRO A 100 12.56 -2.01 -16.56
CA PRO A 100 11.12 -1.85 -16.41
C PRO A 100 10.27 -2.94 -17.08
N GLN A 101 10.78 -3.51 -18.19
CA GLN A 101 10.13 -4.58 -18.95
C GLN A 101 10.15 -5.94 -18.21
N ASP A 102 11.03 -6.10 -17.23
CA ASP A 102 11.16 -7.32 -16.42
C ASP A 102 10.07 -7.37 -15.32
N TYR A 103 9.36 -6.27 -15.09
CA TYR A 103 8.32 -6.13 -14.06
C TYR A 103 6.92 -6.47 -14.59
N MET A 104 6.85 -7.36 -15.58
CA MET A 104 5.60 -7.80 -16.20
C MET A 104 5.16 -9.13 -15.59
N GLY A 105 3.87 -9.23 -15.26
CA GLY A 105 3.29 -10.45 -14.69
C GLY A 105 2.32 -10.14 -13.55
N PRO A 106 1.84 -11.16 -12.85
CA PRO A 106 0.99 -10.97 -11.69
C PRO A 106 1.68 -10.19 -10.57
N SER A 107 0.91 -9.38 -9.84
CA SER A 107 1.41 -8.61 -8.71
C SER A 107 1.86 -9.53 -7.57
N PRO A 108 3.07 -9.37 -6.99
CA PRO A 108 3.47 -10.12 -5.79
C PRO A 108 2.65 -9.73 -4.56
N TYR A 109 1.97 -8.57 -4.62
CA TYR A 109 1.08 -8.06 -3.57
C TYR A 109 -0.40 -8.31 -3.89
N GLY A 110 -0.68 -9.39 -4.62
CA GLY A 110 -2.03 -9.86 -4.95
C GLY A 110 -2.88 -8.81 -5.68
N VAL A 111 -4.20 -8.98 -5.60
CA VAL A 111 -5.19 -8.09 -6.20
C VAL A 111 -4.97 -6.64 -5.80
N TRP A 112 -4.69 -6.40 -4.52
CA TRP A 112 -4.49 -5.04 -4.00
C TRP A 112 -3.33 -4.32 -4.69
N GLY A 113 -2.17 -4.99 -4.81
CA GLY A 113 -1.05 -4.45 -5.57
C GLY A 113 -1.37 -4.27 -7.03
N ALA A 114 -2.08 -5.23 -7.62
CA ALA A 114 -2.49 -5.18 -9.01
C ALA A 114 -3.32 -3.91 -9.28
N LEU A 115 -4.30 -3.59 -8.44
CA LEU A 115 -5.14 -2.38 -8.55
C LEU A 115 -4.34 -1.07 -8.59
N GLY A 116 -3.13 -1.05 -8.03
CA GLY A 116 -2.25 0.12 -8.02
C GLY A 116 -1.38 0.28 -9.27
N THR A 117 -1.38 -0.71 -10.18
CA THR A 117 -0.54 -0.68 -11.38
C THR A 117 -1.34 -0.25 -12.61
N SER A 118 -0.70 0.51 -13.50
CA SER A 118 -1.33 1.00 -14.73
C SER A 118 -1.62 -0.07 -15.78
N ARG A 119 -1.13 -1.30 -15.57
CA ARG A 119 -1.23 -2.42 -16.52
C ARG A 119 -1.86 -3.68 -15.91
N SER A 120 -2.44 -3.59 -14.71
CA SER A 120 -3.10 -4.76 -14.12
C SER A 120 -4.43 -5.04 -14.79
N ALA A 121 -4.56 -6.27 -15.27
CA ALA A 121 -5.79 -6.87 -15.76
C ALA A 121 -6.16 -8.11 -14.92
N GLU A 122 -5.74 -8.16 -13.65
CA GLU A 122 -6.03 -9.30 -12.78
C GLU A 122 -7.53 -9.35 -12.44
N VAL A 123 -8.24 -10.26 -13.09
CA VAL A 123 -9.61 -10.62 -12.75
C VAL A 123 -9.54 -11.76 -11.74
N VAL A 124 -9.89 -11.49 -10.49
CA VAL A 124 -10.17 -12.58 -9.53
C VAL A 124 -11.60 -13.04 -9.73
N GLN A 125 -11.77 -14.28 -10.16
CA GLN A 125 -13.05 -14.95 -10.05
C GLN A 125 -13.29 -15.28 -8.57
N VAL A 126 -14.33 -14.68 -8.00
CA VAL A 126 -14.91 -15.14 -6.74
C VAL A 126 -15.52 -16.52 -7.00
N PRO A 127 -15.23 -17.54 -6.17
CA PRO A 127 -15.84 -18.87 -6.30
C PRO A 127 -17.37 -18.83 -6.21
#